data_AF-A0A968H8Y5-F1
#
_entry.id   AF-A0A968H8Y5-F1
#
_cell.length_a   1.000
_cell.length_b   1.000
_cell.length_c   1.000
_cell.angle_alpha   90.00
_cell.angle_beta   90.00
_cell.angle_gamma   90.00
#
_symmetry.space_group_name_H-M   'P 1'
#
loop_
_entity.id
_entity.type
_entity.pdbx_description
1 polymer ?
#
loop_
_entity_poly.entity_id
_entity_poly.type
_entity_poly.pdbx_seq_one_letter_code
_entity_poly.pdbx_strand_id
1 'polypeptide(L)'
;MPADQNLIRIFEYALNQEQTGKGFFQASLSRMGWGAAVSAFKRVIEEEEHHILFINNILRGLKQGGPDQIQIEKGIALPRTDFFDERSRHEFSQQVLLESMVPDVTVFSMAWLIEKDLSEFYEKMAGQTEGRVKEALSMLAGWERGHERFFREYREKLTKLYDTMPWGG
;
A
#
# COMPACT_ATOMS: atom_id res chain seq x y z
N MET A 1 -12.31 13.56 25.49
CA MET A 1 -12.94 14.81 25.02
C MET A 1 -13.46 14.62 23.58
N PRO A 2 -14.27 15.53 23.02
CA PRO A 2 -14.77 15.41 21.64
C PRO A 2 -13.66 15.27 20.57
N ALA A 3 -12.49 15.87 20.80
CA ALA A 3 -11.33 15.76 19.91
C ALA A 3 -10.81 14.32 19.78
N ASP A 4 -10.71 13.58 20.90
CA ASP A 4 -10.23 12.18 20.89
C ASP A 4 -11.17 11.25 20.12
N GLN A 5 -12.48 11.52 20.19
CA GLN A 5 -13.50 10.78 19.43
C GLN A 5 -13.32 10.95 17.91
N ASN A 6 -12.98 12.16 17.45
CA ASN A 6 -12.72 12.40 16.03
C ASN A 6 -11.45 11.67 15.57
N LEU A 7 -10.39 11.69 16.38
CA LEU A 7 -9.15 10.97 16.07
C LEU A 7 -9.37 9.45 16.01
N ILE A 8 -10.15 8.90 16.94
CA ILE A 8 -10.51 7.48 16.92
C ILE A 8 -11.25 7.15 15.61
N ARG A 9 -12.20 7.96 15.17
CA ARG A 9 -12.92 7.74 13.90
C ARG A 9 -12.01 7.80 12.68
N ILE A 10 -11.04 8.71 12.65
CA ILE A 10 -10.03 8.79 11.57
C ILE A 10 -9.26 7.48 11.48
N PHE A 11 -8.77 6.97 12.60
CA PHE A 11 -7.98 5.73 12.61
C PHE A 11 -8.83 4.45 12.46
N GLU A 12 -10.11 4.46 12.86
CA GLU A 12 -11.04 3.37 12.56
C GLU A 12 -11.36 3.30 11.07
N TYR A 13 -11.52 4.46 10.42
CA TYR A 13 -11.63 4.52 8.96
C TYR A 13 -10.35 4.01 8.30
N ALA A 14 -9.17 4.50 8.71
CA ALA A 14 -7.88 4.04 8.22
C ALA A 14 -7.74 2.51 8.31
N LEU A 15 -8.03 1.94 9.49
CA LEU A 15 -7.97 0.50 9.73
C LEU A 15 -8.85 -0.30 8.76
N ASN A 16 -10.07 0.18 8.50
CA ASN A 16 -10.97 -0.45 7.54
C ASN A 16 -10.40 -0.39 6.11
N GLN A 17 -9.77 0.72 5.75
CA GLN A 17 -9.17 0.87 4.43
C GLN A 17 -7.98 -0.07 4.24
N GLU A 18 -7.06 -0.19 5.21
CA GLU A 18 -5.94 -1.14 5.08
C GLU A 18 -6.41 -2.59 5.00
N GLN A 19 -7.44 -2.95 5.77
CA GLN A 19 -8.05 -4.28 5.68
C GLN A 19 -8.68 -4.51 4.31
N THR A 20 -9.29 -3.48 3.73
CA THR A 20 -9.91 -3.54 2.39
C THR A 20 -8.84 -3.64 1.30
N GLY A 21 -7.79 -2.84 1.36
CA GLY A 21 -6.64 -2.87 0.45
C GLY A 21 -5.94 -4.24 0.48
N LYS A 22 -5.59 -4.71 1.68
CA LYS A 22 -5.07 -6.07 1.88
C LYS A 22 -5.98 -7.14 1.29
N GLY A 23 -7.29 -7.07 1.53
CA GLY A 23 -8.27 -8.02 1.00
C GLY A 23 -8.30 -8.03 -0.54
N PHE A 24 -8.23 -6.85 -1.16
CA PHE A 24 -8.10 -6.71 -2.61
C PHE A 24 -6.82 -7.37 -3.13
N PHE A 25 -5.67 -7.16 -2.47
CA PHE A 25 -4.40 -7.76 -2.86
C PHE A 25 -4.43 -9.29 -2.74
N GLN A 26 -4.97 -9.84 -1.66
CA GLN A 26 -5.12 -11.28 -1.46
C GLN A 26 -6.05 -11.92 -2.52
N ALA A 27 -7.16 -11.26 -2.84
CA ALA A 27 -8.08 -11.74 -3.87
C ALA A 27 -7.43 -11.68 -5.27
N SER A 28 -6.66 -10.63 -5.55
CA SER A 28 -5.93 -10.46 -6.80
C SER A 28 -4.83 -11.51 -6.97
N LEU A 29 -4.04 -11.74 -5.92
CA LEU A 29 -3.01 -12.77 -5.87
C LEU A 29 -3.57 -14.18 -6.13
N SER A 30 -4.77 -14.49 -5.63
CA SER A 30 -5.41 -15.79 -5.82
C SER A 30 -5.91 -16.03 -7.25
N ARG A 31 -6.11 -14.97 -8.03
CA ARG A 31 -6.59 -15.02 -9.42
C ARG A 31 -5.47 -14.89 -10.46
N MET A 32 -4.32 -14.36 -10.03
CA MET A 32 -3.15 -14.17 -10.88
C MET A 32 -2.47 -15.52 -11.17
N GLY A 33 -2.03 -15.70 -12.42
CA GLY A 33 -1.19 -16.84 -12.81
C GLY A 33 0.19 -16.81 -12.13
N TRP A 34 0.95 -17.89 -12.26
CA TRP A 34 2.30 -17.98 -11.69
C TRP A 34 3.25 -17.03 -12.44
N GLY A 35 3.61 -15.89 -11.86
CA GLY A 35 4.53 -14.95 -12.50
C GLY A 35 5.15 -13.92 -11.55
N ALA A 36 6.02 -13.06 -12.09
CA ALA A 36 6.81 -12.07 -11.36
C ALA A 36 6.01 -11.09 -10.48
N ALA A 37 4.72 -10.90 -10.75
CA ALA A 37 3.82 -10.06 -9.95
C ALA A 37 3.38 -10.73 -8.61
N VAL A 38 3.45 -12.06 -8.51
CA VAL A 38 3.06 -12.84 -7.31
C VAL A 38 3.90 -12.43 -6.10
N SER A 39 5.22 -12.31 -6.27
CA SER A 39 6.13 -11.91 -5.19
C SER A 39 5.87 -10.49 -4.72
N ALA A 40 5.55 -9.58 -5.64
CA ALA A 40 5.23 -8.20 -5.30
C ALA A 40 3.93 -8.09 -4.49
N PHE A 41 2.85 -8.76 -4.91
CA PHE A 41 1.59 -8.75 -4.16
C PHE A 41 1.72 -9.41 -2.79
N LYS A 42 2.44 -10.53 -2.68
CA LYS A 42 2.74 -11.16 -1.38
C LYS A 42 3.44 -10.18 -0.43
N ARG A 43 4.44 -9.46 -0.96
CA ARG A 43 5.19 -8.50 -0.18
C ARG A 43 4.31 -7.34 0.30
N VAL A 44 3.48 -6.77 -0.57
CA VAL A 44 2.55 -5.69 -0.17
C VAL A 44 1.54 -6.21 0.86
N ILE A 45 1.01 -7.43 0.72
CA ILE A 45 0.12 -8.02 1.73
C ILE A 45 0.77 -8.12 3.11
N GLU A 46 2.07 -8.48 3.19
CA GLU A 46 2.82 -8.48 4.44
C GLU A 46 2.97 -7.07 5.02
N GLU A 47 3.22 -6.06 4.18
CA GLU A 47 3.33 -4.66 4.59
C GLU A 47 1.99 -4.11 5.10
N GLU A 48 0.87 -4.45 4.47
CA GLU A 48 -0.47 -4.10 4.98
C GLU A 48 -0.77 -4.69 6.35
N GLU A 49 -0.28 -5.88 6.66
CA GLU A 49 -0.42 -6.46 8.00
C GLU A 49 0.31 -5.61 9.05
N HIS A 50 1.47 -5.07 8.71
CA HIS A 50 2.18 -4.15 9.57
C HIS A 50 1.44 -2.82 9.73
N HIS A 51 0.82 -2.28 8.67
CA HIS A 51 0.00 -1.06 8.74
C HIS A 51 -1.18 -1.27 9.69
N ILE A 52 -1.90 -2.39 9.53
CA ILE A 52 -3.03 -2.78 10.38
C ILE A 52 -2.59 -2.88 11.85
N LEU A 53 -1.46 -3.54 12.13
CA LEU A 53 -0.94 -3.66 13.50
C LEU A 53 -0.57 -2.28 14.09
N PHE A 54 0.07 -1.43 13.29
CA PHE A 54 0.44 -0.07 13.69
C PHE A 54 -0.79 0.77 14.05
N ILE A 55 -1.82 0.78 13.20
CA ILE A 55 -3.07 1.51 13.43
C ILE A 55 -3.81 0.97 14.66
N ASN A 56 -3.83 -0.34 14.88
CA ASN A 56 -4.44 -0.93 16.08
C ASN A 56 -3.74 -0.48 17.37
N ASN A 57 -2.41 -0.35 17.36
CA ASN A 57 -1.66 0.16 18.51
C ASN A 57 -1.98 1.64 18.79
N ILE A 58 -2.10 2.46 17.75
CA ILE A 58 -2.53 3.87 17.87
C ILE A 58 -3.94 3.96 18.46
N LEU A 59 -4.90 3.19 17.93
CA LEU A 59 -6.27 3.14 18.43
C LEU A 59 -6.32 2.73 19.91
N ARG A 60 -5.48 1.79 20.32
CA ARG A 60 -5.38 1.38 21.73
C ARG A 60 -4.93 2.54 22.61
N GLY A 61 -3.87 3.25 22.22
CA GLY A 61 -3.38 4.44 22.95
C GLY A 61 -4.45 5.53 23.07
N LEU A 62 -5.09 5.88 21.93
CA LEU A 62 -6.17 6.86 21.89
C LEU A 62 -7.33 6.50 22.83
N LYS A 63 -7.74 5.22 22.84
CA LYS A 63 -8.83 4.72 23.71
C LYS A 63 -8.44 4.67 25.19
N GLN A 64 -7.16 4.54 25.51
CA GLN A 64 -6.65 4.44 26.89
C GLN A 64 -6.41 5.79 27.57
N GLY A 65 -6.04 6.84 26.81
CA GLY A 65 -5.78 8.14 27.41
C GLY A 65 -5.47 9.27 26.44
N GLY A 66 -5.91 9.15 25.18
CA GLY A 66 -5.74 10.22 24.17
C GLY A 66 -4.37 10.24 23.48
N PRO A 67 -4.07 11.31 22.73
CA PRO A 67 -2.92 11.39 21.83
C PRO A 67 -1.55 11.13 22.47
N ASP A 68 -1.36 11.49 23.74
CA ASP A 68 -0.09 11.33 24.44
C ASP A 68 0.26 9.86 24.70
N GLN A 69 -0.74 8.99 24.73
CA GLN A 69 -0.61 7.55 24.95
C GLN A 69 -0.30 6.77 23.66
N ILE A 70 -0.35 7.41 22.49
CA ILE A 70 0.05 6.78 21.23
C ILE A 70 1.51 6.38 21.36
N GLN A 71 1.85 5.12 21.14
CA GLN A 71 3.25 4.68 21.11
C GLN A 71 3.68 4.53 19.66
N ILE A 72 4.65 5.36 19.25
CA ILE A 72 5.31 5.25 17.96
C ILE A 72 6.67 4.61 18.23
N GLU A 73 6.82 3.35 17.87
CA GLU A 73 8.11 2.67 17.93
C GLU A 73 9.04 3.26 16.87
N LYS A 74 9.97 4.12 17.31
CA LYS A 74 11.05 4.63 16.47
C LYS A 74 11.96 3.45 16.10
N GLY A 75 11.74 2.87 14.93
CA GLY A 75 12.43 1.63 14.53
C GLY A 75 11.58 0.69 13.70
N ILE A 76 10.25 0.91 13.61
CA ILE A 76 9.44 0.39 12.50
C ILE A 76 9.81 1.19 11.25
N ALA A 77 11.08 1.13 10.85
CA ALA A 77 11.39 1.15 9.45
C ALA A 77 10.83 -0.18 8.96
N LEU A 78 9.60 -0.17 8.43
CA LEU A 78 9.32 -1.11 7.36
C LEU A 78 10.54 -1.03 6.45
N PRO A 79 11.22 -2.17 6.17
CA PRO A 79 12.38 -2.16 5.31
C PRO A 79 12.01 -1.27 4.13
N ARG A 80 12.84 -0.27 3.78
CA ARG A 80 12.65 0.42 2.51
C ARG A 80 12.63 -0.68 1.49
N THR A 81 11.46 -1.04 1.03
CA THR A 81 11.34 -2.18 0.15
C THR A 81 11.85 -1.61 -1.15
N ASP A 82 13.10 -1.95 -1.47
CA ASP A 82 13.51 -2.05 -2.85
C ASP A 82 12.65 -3.19 -3.43
N PHE A 83 11.36 -2.89 -3.66
CA PHE A 83 10.42 -3.69 -4.46
C PHE A 83 11.05 -4.05 -5.82
N PHE A 84 12.07 -3.28 -6.17
CA PHE A 84 12.93 -3.34 -7.32
C PHE A 84 14.40 -3.62 -6.96
N ASP A 85 14.69 -4.65 -6.17
CA ASP A 85 16.00 -5.30 -6.30
C ASP A 85 16.21 -5.66 -7.80
N GLU A 86 17.43 -5.50 -8.30
CA GLU A 86 17.82 -5.79 -9.68
C GLU A 86 17.33 -7.18 -10.10
N ARG A 87 17.32 -8.12 -9.15
CA ARG A 87 16.80 -9.47 -9.33
C ARG A 87 15.32 -9.50 -9.73
N SER A 88 14.45 -8.79 -9.01
CA SER A 88 13.01 -8.71 -9.32
C SER A 88 12.75 -8.06 -10.68
N ARG A 89 13.59 -7.09 -11.09
CA ARG A 89 13.54 -6.46 -12.42
C ARG A 89 13.96 -7.43 -13.53
N HIS A 90 14.99 -8.24 -13.30
CA HIS A 90 15.51 -9.21 -14.24
C HIS A 90 14.58 -10.42 -14.42
N GLU A 91 14.07 -10.98 -13.31
CA GLU A 91 13.08 -12.08 -13.35
C GLU A 91 11.80 -11.64 -14.07
N PHE A 92 11.36 -10.39 -13.87
CA PHE A 92 10.23 -9.78 -14.58
C PHE A 92 10.44 -9.70 -16.10
N SER A 93 11.59 -9.17 -16.54
CA SER A 93 11.84 -8.95 -17.97
C SER A 93 11.84 -10.25 -18.78
N GLN A 94 12.17 -11.38 -18.16
CA GLN A 94 12.17 -12.69 -18.83
C GLN A 94 10.79 -13.38 -18.82
N GLN A 95 10.03 -13.29 -17.73
CA GLN A 95 8.73 -13.97 -17.61
C GLN A 95 7.60 -13.27 -18.38
N VAL A 96 7.65 -11.94 -18.46
CA VAL A 96 6.68 -11.10 -19.19
C VAL A 96 6.57 -11.45 -20.68
N LEU A 97 7.62 -11.99 -21.29
CA LEU A 97 7.60 -12.39 -22.70
C LEU A 97 6.78 -13.66 -22.99
N LEU A 98 6.33 -14.39 -21.96
CA LEU A 98 5.82 -15.76 -22.12
C LEU A 98 4.30 -15.95 -21.84
N GLU A 99 3.59 -15.02 -21.21
CA GLU A 99 2.18 -15.23 -20.82
C GLU A 99 1.22 -14.06 -21.18
N SER A 100 -0.06 -14.38 -21.47
CA SER A 100 -1.11 -13.45 -21.91
C SER A 100 -1.51 -12.45 -20.81
N MET A 101 -1.09 -11.19 -20.95
CA MET A 101 -1.00 -10.22 -19.85
C MET A 101 -2.25 -9.35 -19.57
N VAL A 102 -3.42 -9.59 -20.19
CA VAL A 102 -4.54 -8.59 -20.19
C VAL A 102 -5.19 -8.42 -18.81
N PRO A 103 -5.34 -9.48 -18.01
CA PRO A 103 -5.88 -9.36 -16.64
C PRO A 103 -5.03 -8.49 -15.71
N ASP A 104 -3.73 -8.36 -15.96
CA ASP A 104 -2.79 -7.77 -14.99
C ASP A 104 -2.88 -6.24 -14.95
N VAL A 105 -3.03 -5.55 -16.08
CA VAL A 105 -3.01 -4.06 -16.11
C VAL A 105 -4.13 -3.44 -15.28
N THR A 106 -5.33 -4.01 -15.33
CA THR A 106 -6.48 -3.52 -14.57
C THR A 106 -6.27 -3.70 -13.07
N VAL A 107 -5.74 -4.85 -12.65
CA VAL A 107 -5.42 -5.13 -11.24
C VAL A 107 -4.38 -4.15 -10.71
N PHE A 108 -3.30 -3.93 -11.46
CA PHE A 108 -2.26 -2.96 -11.11
C PHE A 108 -2.77 -1.51 -11.12
N SER A 109 -3.71 -1.17 -12.01
CA SER A 109 -4.33 0.15 -12.05
C SER A 109 -5.22 0.40 -10.83
N MET A 110 -6.00 -0.61 -10.42
CA MET A 110 -6.82 -0.53 -9.22
C MET A 110 -5.96 -0.45 -7.95
N ALA A 111 -4.91 -1.28 -7.87
CA ALA A 111 -3.93 -1.19 -6.79
C ALA A 111 -3.35 0.22 -6.67
N TRP A 112 -2.86 0.78 -7.77
CA TRP A 112 -2.34 2.17 -7.78
C TRP A 112 -3.35 3.20 -7.27
N LEU A 113 -4.63 3.10 -7.68
CA LEU A 113 -5.67 4.03 -7.21
C LEU A 113 -5.94 3.89 -5.71
N ILE A 114 -5.98 2.67 -5.18
CA ILE A 114 -6.17 2.40 -3.75
C ILE A 114 -5.05 3.06 -2.94
N GLU A 115 -3.80 2.76 -3.27
CA GLU A 115 -2.64 3.29 -2.53
C GLU A 115 -2.52 4.81 -2.66
N LYS A 116 -2.87 5.35 -3.84
CA LYS A 116 -2.90 6.79 -4.05
C LYS A 116 -3.91 7.44 -3.11
N ASP A 117 -5.16 6.96 -3.10
CA ASP A 117 -6.24 7.50 -2.27
C ASP A 117 -5.88 7.42 -0.78
N LEU A 118 -5.23 6.33 -0.34
CA LEU A 118 -4.77 6.17 1.05
C LEU A 118 -3.65 7.14 1.40
N SER A 119 -2.63 7.26 0.53
CA SER A 119 -1.52 8.20 0.74
C SER A 119 -2.01 9.65 0.85
N GLU A 120 -2.95 10.06 0.00
CA GLU A 120 -3.54 11.40 0.00
C GLU A 120 -4.43 11.61 1.22
N PHE A 121 -5.20 10.60 1.63
CA PHE A 121 -6.00 10.63 2.85
C PHE A 121 -5.11 10.86 4.08
N TYR A 122 -4.03 10.08 4.23
CA TYR A 122 -3.12 10.21 5.36
C TYR A 122 -2.39 11.54 5.38
N GLU A 123 -1.90 12.01 4.23
CA GLU A 123 -1.24 13.33 4.13
C GLU A 123 -2.20 14.46 4.52
N LYS A 124 -3.45 14.39 4.05
CA LYS A 124 -4.49 15.36 4.40
C LYS A 124 -4.78 15.37 5.91
N MET A 125 -4.94 14.20 6.52
CA MET A 125 -5.20 14.11 7.97
C MET A 125 -4.00 14.55 8.80
N ALA A 126 -2.78 14.23 8.36
CA ALA A 126 -1.54 14.70 8.99
C ALA A 126 -1.45 16.24 8.97
N GLY A 127 -1.90 16.89 7.89
CA GLY A 127 -1.97 18.35 7.78
C GLY A 127 -2.96 19.02 8.73
N GLN A 128 -3.91 18.25 9.29
CA GLN A 128 -4.98 18.73 10.17
C GLN A 128 -4.79 18.31 11.64
N THR A 129 -3.67 17.67 11.95
CA THR A 129 -3.37 17.13 13.29
C THR A 129 -2.00 17.60 13.76
N GLU A 130 -1.69 17.36 15.03
CA GLU A 130 -0.44 17.78 15.66
C GLU A 130 0.18 16.65 16.49
N GLY A 131 1.41 16.88 16.95
CA GLY A 131 2.14 15.96 17.83
C GLY A 131 2.28 14.55 17.27
N ARG A 132 2.06 13.56 18.14
CA ARG A 132 2.23 12.13 17.81
C ARG A 132 1.24 11.65 16.74
N VAL A 133 0.04 12.23 16.69
CA VAL A 133 -0.95 11.88 15.67
C VAL A 133 -0.46 12.26 14.28
N LYS A 134 0.07 13.49 14.14
CA LYS A 134 0.66 13.95 12.88
C LYS A 134 1.84 13.10 12.45
N GLU A 135 2.71 12.73 13.39
CA GLU A 135 3.86 11.84 13.12
C GLU A 135 3.38 10.49 12.58
N ALA A 136 2.43 9.85 13.23
CA ALA A 136 1.88 8.56 12.80
C ALA A 136 1.22 8.62 11.41
N LEU A 137 0.39 9.62 11.15
CA LEU A 137 -0.26 9.80 9.84
C LEU A 137 0.76 10.11 8.74
N SER A 138 1.82 10.87 9.06
CA SER A 138 2.89 11.16 8.10
C SER A 138 3.71 9.89 7.76
N MET A 139 3.89 8.99 8.72
CA MET A 139 4.53 7.68 8.48
C MET A 139 3.68 6.83 7.54
N LEU A 140 2.39 6.67 7.83
CA LEU A 140 1.45 5.95 6.96
C LEU A 140 1.44 6.54 5.54
N ALA A 141 1.29 7.86 5.39
CA ALA A 141 1.35 8.52 4.09
C ALA A 141 2.65 8.22 3.32
N GLY A 142 3.78 8.13 4.02
CA GLY A 142 5.07 7.80 3.44
C GLY A 142 5.16 6.36 2.93
N TRP A 143 4.57 5.41 3.66
CA TRP A 143 4.50 3.99 3.28
C TRP A 143 3.60 3.80 2.06
N GLU A 144 2.37 4.32 2.11
CA GLU A 144 1.41 4.28 0.99
C GLU A 144 1.96 4.92 -0.28
N ARG A 145 2.70 6.04 -0.17
CA ARG A 145 3.35 6.65 -1.33
C ARG A 145 4.46 5.77 -1.92
N GLY A 146 5.05 4.90 -1.10
CA GLY A 146 5.96 3.85 -1.55
C GLY A 146 5.24 2.85 -2.46
N HIS A 147 4.11 2.31 -1.99
CA HIS A 147 3.27 1.39 -2.75
C HIS A 147 2.71 2.04 -4.02
N GLU A 148 2.21 3.28 -3.92
CA GLU A 148 1.70 4.06 -5.05
C GLU A 148 2.74 4.14 -6.19
N ARG A 149 3.98 4.52 -5.86
CA ARG A 149 5.07 4.59 -6.84
C ARG A 149 5.34 3.23 -7.47
N PHE A 150 5.36 2.17 -6.66
CA PHE A 150 5.56 0.81 -7.12
C PHE A 150 4.50 0.41 -8.15
N PHE A 151 3.21 0.51 -7.82
CA PHE A 151 2.13 0.13 -8.72
C PHE A 151 2.07 1.02 -9.97
N ARG A 152 2.37 2.32 -9.85
CA ARG A 152 2.45 3.23 -11.00
C ARG A 152 3.54 2.81 -11.98
N GLU A 153 4.76 2.57 -11.50
CA GLU A 153 5.88 2.12 -12.35
C GLU A 153 5.57 0.80 -13.04
N TYR A 154 4.92 -0.13 -12.33
CA TYR A 154 4.54 -1.42 -12.88
C TYR A 154 3.48 -1.27 -13.98
N ARG A 155 2.43 -0.48 -13.71
CA ARG A 155 1.38 -0.16 -14.68
C ARG A 155 1.97 0.47 -15.95
N GLU A 156 2.86 1.45 -15.82
CA GLU A 156 3.51 2.10 -16.96
C GLU A 156 4.34 1.13 -17.81
N LYS A 157 5.07 0.21 -17.16
CA LYS A 157 5.82 -0.84 -17.87
C LYS A 157 4.90 -1.77 -18.63
N LEU A 158 3.82 -2.24 -18.00
CA LEU A 158 2.83 -3.09 -18.68
C LEU A 158 2.20 -2.37 -19.87
N THR A 159 1.74 -1.12 -19.69
CA THR A 159 1.16 -0.32 -20.80
C THR A 159 2.12 -0.19 -21.98
N LYS A 160 3.40 0.10 -21.73
CA LYS A 160 4.41 0.18 -22.80
C LYS A 160 4.59 -1.14 -23.54
N LEU A 161 4.59 -2.27 -22.84
CA LEU A 161 4.69 -3.60 -23.46
C LEU A 161 3.49 -3.84 -24.38
N TYR A 162 2.28 -3.48 -23.93
CA TYR A 162 1.07 -3.52 -24.75
C TYR A 162 1.15 -2.71 -26.02
N ASP A 163 1.62 -1.46 -25.92
CA ASP A 163 1.73 -0.56 -27.07
C ASP A 163 2.68 -1.12 -28.16
N THR A 164 3.63 -1.98 -27.77
CA THR A 164 4.61 -2.59 -28.68
C THR A 164 4.18 -3.96 -29.23
N MET A 165 3.08 -4.56 -28.75
CA MET A 165 2.64 -5.84 -29.27
C MET A 165 2.05 -5.67 -30.68
N PRO A 166 2.41 -6.55 -31.63
CA PRO A 166 1.72 -6.58 -32.91
C PRO A 166 0.29 -7.07 -32.67
N TRP A 167 -0.67 -6.16 -32.73
CA TRP A 167 -2.08 -6.50 -32.75
C TRP A 167 -2.36 -7.27 -34.05
N GLY A 168 -2.25 -8.60 -33.99
CA GLY A 168 -2.52 -9.48 -35.12
C GLY A 168 -3.94 -9.27 -35.62
N GLY A 169 -4.06 -8.92 -36.90
CA GLY A 169 -5.32 -9.01 -37.67
C GLY A 169 -5.53 -10.41 -38.23
#